data_AF-A0A3D5WTD0-F1
#
_entry.id   AF-A0A3D5WTD0-F1
#
_cell.length_a   1.000
_cell.length_b   1.000
_cell.length_c   1.000
_cell.angle_alpha   90.00
_cell.angle_beta   90.00
_cell.angle_gamma   90.00
#
_symmetry.space_group_name_H-M   'P 1'
#
loop_
_entity.id
_entity.type
_entity.pdbx_description
1 polymer ?
#
loop_
_entity_poly.entity_id
_entity_poly.type
_entity_poly.pdbx_seq_one_letter_code
_entity_poly.pdbx_strand_id
1 'polypeptide(L)'
;MKKKFVFIMMAIILVLSVAIGCSACNKKGELKLNNKMDAGEIMAALVNADIKSLTMVATEKGESGEDKITYATQNGFCKITEKDGVKTQIDMVFYEDGRYYNLSKKGETTTKTVYSLDGNVINMSWVDAVTEELDYLNNFLFAYKIYKDNDEEFDDIKVRVENKNSIVAESEESKTVYKDFNKTNLVVPEEFKDYKSYESQPVGIYGRTYINGQEGREFSGRKGGMEFKEFTIASKYTIDGVELPVISANITNNYAQIMNIPTSVVKISFLNNAYNTEFRYMGTKAEWAKVSIAEKPKKAIVVKCTDGEITVEKSADN
;
A
#
# COMPACT_ATOMS: atom_id res chain seq x y z
N MET A 1 -20.03 1.19 19.93
CA MET A 1 -19.18 0.73 18.82
C MET A 1 -19.89 0.61 17.46
N LYS A 2 -21.18 0.24 17.36
CA LYS A 2 -21.91 0.22 16.07
C LYS A 2 -22.19 1.60 15.43
N LYS A 3 -22.23 2.69 16.20
CA LYS A 3 -22.48 4.04 15.68
C LYS A 3 -21.25 4.70 15.01
N LYS A 4 -20.00 4.35 15.39
CA LYS A 4 -18.78 4.96 14.83
C LYS A 4 -18.50 4.53 13.37
N PHE A 5 -18.84 3.30 13.00
CA PHE A 5 -18.67 2.82 11.61
C PHE A 5 -19.71 3.39 10.63
N VAL A 6 -20.92 3.71 11.12
CA VAL A 6 -21.98 4.28 10.26
C VAL A 6 -21.60 5.71 9.84
N PHE A 7 -20.94 6.49 10.71
CA PHE A 7 -20.48 7.85 10.37
C PHE A 7 -19.36 7.88 9.33
N ILE A 8 -18.40 6.95 9.38
CA ILE A 8 -17.30 6.84 8.40
C ILE A 8 -17.85 6.50 7.00
N MET A 9 -18.84 5.60 6.92
CA MET A 9 -19.43 5.20 5.63
C MET A 9 -20.37 6.27 5.06
N MET A 10 -21.09 7.02 5.92
CA MET A 10 -21.94 8.12 5.49
C MET A 10 -21.13 9.32 4.99
N ALA A 11 -19.96 9.61 5.57
CA ALA A 11 -19.07 10.68 5.10
C ALA A 11 -18.56 10.42 3.67
N ILE A 12 -18.17 9.19 3.35
CA ILE A 12 -17.74 8.79 2.00
C ILE A 12 -18.90 8.93 0.99
N ILE A 13 -20.13 8.55 1.37
CA ILE A 13 -21.32 8.62 0.50
C ILE A 13 -21.82 10.08 0.33
N LEU A 14 -21.69 10.92 1.35
CA LEU A 14 -22.04 12.35 1.26
C LEU A 14 -21.04 13.16 0.43
N VAL A 15 -19.73 12.86 0.55
CA VAL A 15 -18.70 13.47 -0.31
C VAL A 15 -18.91 13.08 -1.78
N LEU A 16 -19.32 11.83 -2.05
CA LEU A 16 -19.67 11.38 -3.40
C LEU A 16 -20.96 12.03 -3.95
N SER A 17 -22.00 12.24 -3.13
CA SER A 17 -23.28 12.77 -3.63
C SER A 17 -23.29 14.28 -3.88
N VAL A 18 -22.49 15.06 -3.15
CA VAL A 18 -22.38 16.52 -3.39
C VAL A 18 -21.46 16.81 -4.59
N ALA A 19 -20.49 15.94 -4.89
CA ALA A 19 -19.60 16.08 -6.05
C ALA A 19 -20.30 15.80 -7.40
N ILE A 20 -21.40 15.02 -7.42
CA ILE A 20 -22.10 14.64 -8.66
C ILE A 20 -23.05 15.75 -9.16
N GLY A 21 -23.46 16.68 -8.29
CA GLY A 21 -24.41 17.75 -8.64
C GLY A 21 -23.86 18.93 -9.46
N CYS A 22 -22.53 19.04 -9.62
CA CYS A 22 -21.88 20.18 -10.30
C CYS A 22 -20.68 19.79 -11.18
N SER A 23 -20.48 18.51 -11.52
CA SER A 23 -19.29 18.01 -12.22
C SER A 23 -19.43 17.82 -13.73
N ALA A 24 -20.53 18.29 -14.35
CA ALA A 24 -20.71 18.17 -15.80
C ALA A 24 -19.96 19.22 -16.66
N CYS A 25 -19.17 20.13 -16.09
CA CYS A 25 -18.51 21.20 -16.87
C CYS A 25 -17.05 21.52 -16.56
N ASN A 26 -16.39 20.89 -15.59
CA ASN A 26 -14.97 21.16 -15.33
C ASN A 26 -14.10 20.03 -15.84
N LYS A 27 -13.29 20.31 -16.88
CA LYS A 27 -12.14 19.48 -17.25
C LYS A 27 -11.37 19.10 -15.98
N LYS A 28 -10.91 17.84 -15.85
CA LYS A 28 -9.83 17.46 -14.92
C LYS A 28 -8.77 18.57 -14.98
N GLY A 29 -8.65 19.33 -13.92
CA GLY A 29 -8.13 20.69 -14.00
C GLY A 29 -7.17 20.98 -12.86
N GLU A 30 -6.22 21.86 -13.13
CA GLU A 30 -5.29 22.42 -12.15
C GLU A 30 -6.01 22.78 -10.84
N LEU A 31 -5.43 22.38 -9.70
CA LEU A 31 -5.97 22.71 -8.38
C LEU A 31 -5.99 24.23 -8.21
N LYS A 32 -7.18 24.80 -8.05
CA LYS A 32 -7.37 26.22 -7.79
C LYS A 32 -7.82 26.41 -6.36
N LEU A 33 -6.95 26.99 -5.53
CA LEU A 33 -7.27 27.33 -4.16
C LEU A 33 -7.49 28.84 -4.01
N ASN A 34 -8.36 29.22 -3.09
CA ASN A 34 -8.61 30.61 -2.72
C ASN A 34 -8.66 30.72 -1.20
N ASN A 35 -8.08 31.78 -0.64
CA ASN A 35 -8.01 32.06 0.80
C ASN A 35 -9.39 32.15 1.48
N LYS A 36 -10.46 32.33 0.70
CA LYS A 36 -11.85 32.37 1.19
C LYS A 36 -12.56 31.02 1.19
N MET A 37 -11.93 29.96 0.67
CA MET A 37 -12.58 28.65 0.57
C MET A 37 -12.85 28.07 1.96
N ASP A 38 -14.05 27.54 2.16
CA ASP A 38 -14.35 26.70 3.31
C ASP A 38 -13.82 25.27 3.14
N ALA A 39 -13.84 24.47 4.21
CA ALA A 39 -13.31 23.11 4.17
C ALA A 39 -14.05 22.18 3.19
N GLY A 40 -15.36 22.39 2.97
CA GLY A 40 -16.14 21.67 1.96
C GLY A 40 -15.68 22.00 0.55
N GLU A 41 -15.47 23.28 0.26
CA GLU A 41 -14.94 23.75 -1.03
C GLU A 41 -13.51 23.23 -1.28
N ILE A 42 -12.65 23.18 -0.25
CA ILE A 42 -11.31 22.60 -0.33
C ILE A 42 -11.37 21.11 -0.65
N MET A 43 -12.17 20.32 0.07
CA MET A 43 -12.34 18.88 -0.19
C MET A 43 -12.80 18.63 -1.64
N ALA A 44 -13.80 19.38 -2.10
CA ALA A 44 -14.29 19.27 -3.47
C ALA A 44 -13.22 19.64 -4.51
N ALA A 45 -12.41 20.67 -4.25
CA ALA A 45 -11.33 21.07 -5.14
C ALA A 45 -10.24 19.99 -5.25
N LEU A 46 -9.85 19.37 -4.13
CA LEU A 46 -8.87 18.27 -4.10
C LEU A 46 -9.34 17.06 -4.92
N VAL A 47 -10.61 16.64 -4.75
CA VAL A 47 -11.21 15.53 -5.52
C VAL A 47 -11.23 15.84 -7.02
N ASN A 48 -11.64 17.05 -7.40
CA ASN A 48 -11.71 17.45 -8.81
C ASN A 48 -10.34 17.60 -9.49
N ALA A 49 -9.30 17.89 -8.72
CA ALA A 49 -7.96 18.12 -9.22
C ALA A 49 -7.17 16.82 -9.52
N ASP A 50 -7.68 15.65 -9.13
CA ASP A 50 -7.05 14.33 -9.37
C ASP A 50 -5.57 14.35 -8.95
N ILE A 51 -5.33 14.60 -7.66
CA ILE A 51 -3.99 14.79 -7.10
C ILE A 51 -3.17 13.49 -7.18
N LYS A 52 -1.98 13.56 -7.78
CA LYS A 52 -1.04 12.45 -8.01
C LYS A 52 0.31 12.63 -7.32
N SER A 53 0.57 13.83 -6.80
CA SER A 53 1.72 14.10 -5.96
C SER A 53 1.47 15.34 -5.10
N LEU A 54 2.13 15.40 -3.94
CA LEU A 54 2.14 16.58 -3.08
C LEU A 54 3.35 16.56 -2.13
N THR A 55 3.67 17.74 -1.59
CA THR A 55 4.64 17.89 -0.51
C THR A 55 3.89 18.23 0.78
N MET A 56 4.19 17.53 1.85
CA MET A 56 3.74 17.81 3.20
C MET A 56 4.91 18.31 4.04
N VAL A 57 4.70 19.38 4.80
CA VAL A 57 5.63 19.86 5.83
C VAL A 57 4.89 19.89 7.17
N ALA A 58 5.22 18.98 8.07
CA ALA A 58 4.65 18.89 9.41
C ALA A 58 5.67 19.34 10.46
N THR A 59 5.25 20.21 11.36
CA THR A 59 6.04 20.69 12.50
C THR A 59 5.31 20.31 13.78
N GLU A 60 5.95 19.52 14.64
CA GLU A 60 5.44 19.25 15.99
C GLU A 60 5.67 20.46 16.89
N LYS A 61 4.64 20.85 17.64
CA LYS A 61 4.69 21.93 18.62
C LYS A 61 4.96 21.32 20.00
N GLY A 62 6.12 21.59 20.58
CA GLY A 62 6.51 21.05 21.90
C GLY A 62 8.00 20.70 21.98
N GLU A 63 8.41 20.01 23.05
CA GLU A 63 9.83 19.72 23.36
C GLU A 63 10.55 18.82 22.33
N SER A 64 9.82 18.09 21.48
CA SER A 64 10.42 17.27 20.41
C SER A 64 11.04 18.15 19.32
N GLY A 65 10.33 19.21 18.89
CA GLY A 65 10.80 20.20 17.91
C GLY A 65 11.19 19.62 16.55
N GLU A 66 10.55 18.52 16.14
CA GLU A 66 10.88 17.86 14.87
C GLU A 66 10.06 18.42 13.71
N ASP A 67 10.75 18.73 12.62
CA ASP A 67 10.16 19.03 11.32
C ASP A 67 10.20 17.78 10.44
N LYS A 68 9.09 17.46 9.79
CA LYS A 68 8.94 16.32 8.90
C LYS A 68 8.51 16.82 7.53
N ILE A 69 9.35 16.58 6.53
CA ILE A 69 9.05 16.90 5.13
C ILE A 69 8.81 15.60 4.37
N THR A 70 7.59 15.39 3.88
CA THR A 70 7.22 14.23 3.05
C THR A 70 6.98 14.67 1.61
N TYR A 71 7.71 14.06 0.69
CA TYR A 71 7.49 14.16 -0.76
C TYR A 71 6.71 12.93 -1.20
N ALA A 72 5.40 13.06 -1.40
CA ALA A 72 4.51 11.95 -1.72
C ALA A 72 4.15 11.92 -3.21
N THR A 73 4.15 10.72 -3.78
CA THR A 73 3.73 10.42 -5.16
C THR A 73 2.91 9.12 -5.17
N GLN A 74 2.20 8.83 -6.27
CA GLN A 74 1.50 7.55 -6.43
C GLN A 74 2.44 6.33 -6.50
N ASN A 75 3.73 6.56 -6.71
CA ASN A 75 4.74 5.50 -6.80
C ASN A 75 5.63 5.40 -5.55
N GLY A 76 5.34 6.17 -4.50
CA GLY A 76 6.10 6.13 -3.26
C GLY A 76 6.28 7.49 -2.60
N PHE A 77 7.05 7.50 -1.52
CA PHE A 77 7.41 8.70 -0.78
C PHE A 77 8.89 8.74 -0.38
N CYS A 78 9.35 9.96 -0.11
CA CYS A 78 10.54 10.22 0.68
C CYS A 78 10.14 11.14 1.84
N LYS A 79 10.45 10.74 3.07
CA LYS A 79 10.23 11.53 4.28
C LYS A 79 11.57 11.84 4.93
N ILE A 80 11.78 13.11 5.22
CA ILE A 80 12.97 13.64 5.88
C ILE A 80 12.52 14.21 7.22
N THR A 81 13.08 13.69 8.31
CA THR A 81 12.90 14.26 9.64
C THR A 81 14.13 15.09 9.98
N GLU A 82 13.90 16.31 10.44
CA GLU A 82 14.91 17.26 10.86
C GLU A 82 14.62 17.73 12.29
N LYS A 83 15.68 17.99 13.05
CA LYS A 83 15.62 18.64 14.36
C LYS A 83 16.69 19.72 14.39
N ASP A 84 16.29 20.95 14.73
CA ASP A 84 17.17 22.12 14.74
C ASP A 84 17.92 22.33 13.40
N GLY A 85 17.24 22.06 12.27
CA GLY A 85 17.81 22.14 10.92
C GLY A 85 18.81 21.03 10.57
N VAL A 86 18.97 20.02 11.42
CA VAL A 86 19.82 18.86 11.19
C VAL A 86 18.96 17.65 10.85
N LYS A 87 19.27 17.00 9.73
CA LYS A 87 18.62 15.76 9.31
C LYS A 87 18.90 14.63 10.30
N THR A 88 17.86 14.09 10.92
CA THR A 88 17.95 13.01 11.92
C THR A 88 17.50 11.65 11.37
N GLN A 89 16.56 11.66 10.42
CA GLN A 89 16.02 10.44 9.81
C GLN A 89 15.62 10.65 8.35
N ILE A 90 15.79 9.60 7.55
CA ILE A 90 15.26 9.47 6.20
C ILE A 90 14.50 8.16 6.12
N ASP A 91 13.27 8.21 5.64
CA ASP A 91 12.51 7.03 5.23
C ASP A 91 12.10 7.20 3.76
N MET A 92 12.39 6.21 2.93
CA MET A 92 12.07 6.26 1.51
C MET A 92 11.54 4.90 1.06
N VAL A 93 10.30 4.90 0.57
CA VAL A 93 9.63 3.71 0.03
C VAL A 93 9.08 4.05 -1.34
N PHE A 94 9.44 3.27 -2.35
CA PHE A 94 8.94 3.51 -3.70
C PHE A 94 9.07 2.28 -4.59
N TYR A 95 8.34 2.34 -5.70
CA TYR A 95 8.36 1.37 -6.77
C TYR A 95 8.90 2.00 -8.06
N GLU A 96 9.91 1.37 -8.66
CA GLU A 96 10.49 1.78 -9.95
C GLU A 96 10.94 0.52 -10.71
N ASP A 97 10.65 0.43 -12.01
CA ASP A 97 11.18 -0.58 -12.93
C ASP A 97 11.09 -2.05 -12.43
N GLY A 98 9.94 -2.44 -11.86
CA GLY A 98 9.74 -3.81 -11.37
C GLY A 98 10.42 -4.11 -10.04
N ARG A 99 10.96 -3.10 -9.37
CA ARG A 99 11.65 -3.21 -8.08
C ARG A 99 10.93 -2.36 -7.02
N TYR A 100 10.86 -2.92 -5.81
CA TYR A 100 10.37 -2.22 -4.63
C TYR A 100 11.55 -1.88 -3.73
N TYR A 101 11.61 -0.64 -3.30
CA TYR A 101 12.66 -0.09 -2.45
C TYR A 101 12.08 0.27 -1.10
N ASN A 102 12.73 -0.16 -0.02
CA ASN A 102 12.49 0.28 1.34
C ASN A 102 13.83 0.63 1.97
N LEU A 103 14.12 1.92 1.99
CA LEU A 103 15.38 2.51 2.37
C LEU A 103 15.15 3.40 3.58
N SER A 104 16.03 3.30 4.58
CA SER A 104 15.97 4.20 5.72
C SER A 104 17.35 4.48 6.30
N LYS A 105 17.51 5.67 6.87
CA LYS A 105 18.71 6.06 7.60
C LYS A 105 18.31 6.75 8.89
N LYS A 106 18.83 6.29 10.01
CA LYS A 106 18.64 6.90 11.34
C LYS A 106 19.94 6.82 12.12
N GLY A 107 20.55 7.98 12.38
CA GLY A 107 21.91 8.04 12.91
C GLY A 107 22.89 7.25 12.02
N GLU A 108 23.62 6.32 12.62
CA GLU A 108 24.57 5.45 11.92
C GLU A 108 23.90 4.24 11.22
N THR A 109 22.65 3.93 11.58
CA THR A 109 21.95 2.77 11.03
C THR A 109 21.38 3.09 9.66
N THR A 110 21.73 2.27 8.66
CA THR A 110 21.21 2.39 7.29
C THR A 110 20.60 1.06 6.86
N THR A 111 19.34 1.10 6.43
CA THR A 111 18.62 -0.03 5.84
C THR A 111 18.52 0.17 4.35
N LYS A 112 18.94 -0.84 3.58
CA LYS A 112 18.87 -0.86 2.11
C LYS A 112 18.18 -2.13 1.65
N THR A 113 16.86 -2.17 1.77
CA THR A 113 16.09 -3.35 1.36
C THR A 113 15.52 -3.12 -0.03
N VAL A 114 15.90 -3.98 -0.98
CA VAL A 114 15.37 -3.94 -2.35
C VAL A 114 14.80 -5.31 -2.70
N TYR A 115 13.59 -5.32 -3.24
CA TYR A 115 12.93 -6.53 -3.72
C TYR A 115 12.74 -6.49 -5.23
N SER A 116 13.15 -7.55 -5.92
CA SER A 116 12.75 -7.80 -7.32
C SER A 116 11.38 -8.45 -7.32
N LEU A 117 10.42 -7.86 -8.05
CA LEU A 117 9.07 -8.43 -8.12
C LEU A 117 8.99 -9.61 -9.11
N ASP A 118 9.97 -9.81 -10.00
CA ASP A 118 10.02 -10.94 -10.95
C ASP A 118 8.69 -11.14 -11.74
N GLY A 119 8.08 -10.04 -12.18
CA GLY A 119 6.80 -10.04 -12.91
C GLY A 119 5.54 -10.10 -12.04
N ASN A 120 5.68 -10.18 -10.70
CA ASN A 120 4.56 -10.03 -9.78
C ASN A 120 4.05 -8.58 -9.74
N VAL A 121 2.76 -8.40 -9.49
CA VAL A 121 2.09 -7.10 -9.54
C VAL A 121 1.76 -6.65 -8.12
N ILE A 122 2.43 -5.62 -7.64
CA ILE A 122 2.14 -5.01 -6.34
C ILE A 122 0.76 -4.37 -6.35
N ASN A 123 0.07 -4.40 -5.21
CA ASN A 123 -1.11 -3.57 -5.01
C ASN A 123 -0.64 -2.12 -4.81
N MET A 124 -0.83 -1.25 -5.81
CA MET A 124 -0.32 0.12 -5.77
C MET A 124 -0.88 0.94 -4.61
N SER A 125 -2.03 0.58 -4.02
CA SER A 125 -2.54 1.25 -2.82
C SER A 125 -1.61 1.16 -1.61
N TRP A 126 -0.65 0.23 -1.62
CA TRP A 126 0.39 0.10 -0.58
C TRP A 126 1.59 1.02 -0.78
N VAL A 127 1.76 1.57 -1.98
CA VAL A 127 2.89 2.43 -2.33
C VAL A 127 2.42 3.86 -2.60
N ASP A 128 1.14 4.03 -2.93
CA ASP A 128 0.50 5.32 -3.15
C ASP A 128 0.37 6.10 -1.83
N ALA A 129 1.43 6.83 -1.52
CA ALA A 129 1.47 7.73 -0.38
C ALA A 129 0.54 8.94 -0.55
N VAL A 130 0.14 9.29 -1.77
CA VAL A 130 -0.74 10.44 -2.01
C VAL A 130 -2.14 10.16 -1.49
N THR A 131 -2.65 8.96 -1.72
CA THR A 131 -3.95 8.55 -1.17
C THR A 131 -3.96 8.64 0.36
N GLU A 132 -2.94 8.10 1.04
CA GLU A 132 -2.83 8.17 2.50
C GLU A 132 -2.77 9.62 3.02
N GLU A 133 -1.95 10.48 2.41
CA GLU A 133 -1.81 11.87 2.85
C GLU A 133 -3.08 12.70 2.59
N LEU A 134 -3.78 12.44 1.49
CA LEU A 134 -5.07 13.08 1.22
C LEU A 134 -6.16 12.59 2.17
N ASP A 135 -6.14 11.31 2.57
CA ASP A 135 -7.06 10.79 3.57
C ASP A 135 -6.86 11.47 4.93
N TYR A 136 -5.62 11.67 5.37
CA TYR A 136 -5.34 12.46 6.59
C TYR A 136 -5.84 13.89 6.47
N LEU A 137 -5.56 14.58 5.36
CA LEU A 137 -6.04 15.94 5.13
C LEU A 137 -7.58 16.01 5.10
N ASN A 138 -8.23 15.08 4.40
CA ASN A 138 -9.69 15.02 4.31
C ASN A 138 -10.34 14.78 5.67
N ASN A 139 -9.77 13.91 6.51
CA ASN A 139 -10.23 13.70 7.87
C ASN A 139 -10.13 15.00 8.70
N PHE A 140 -9.04 15.75 8.53
CA PHE A 140 -8.84 17.04 9.21
C PHE A 140 -9.83 18.10 8.74
N LEU A 141 -10.05 18.22 7.43
CA LEU A 141 -11.02 19.12 6.82
C LEU A 141 -12.46 18.80 7.25
N PHE A 142 -12.81 17.52 7.30
CA PHE A 142 -14.12 17.04 7.72
C PHE A 142 -14.37 17.33 9.21
N ALA A 143 -13.39 17.05 10.08
CA ALA A 143 -13.47 17.38 11.49
C ALA A 143 -13.67 18.89 11.71
N TYR A 144 -12.83 19.72 11.07
CA TYR A 144 -12.95 21.17 11.13
C TYR A 144 -14.33 21.68 10.68
N LYS A 145 -14.87 21.11 9.59
CA LYS A 145 -16.20 21.48 9.10
C LYS A 145 -17.30 21.15 10.11
N ILE A 146 -17.30 19.95 10.70
CA ILE A 146 -18.31 19.54 11.68
C ILE A 146 -18.32 20.46 12.89
N TYR A 147 -17.16 20.77 13.46
CA TYR A 147 -17.09 21.62 14.64
C TYR A 147 -17.58 23.04 14.36
N LYS A 148 -17.14 23.61 13.23
CA LYS A 148 -17.58 24.94 12.79
C LYS A 148 -19.09 25.00 12.54
N ASP A 149 -19.67 23.97 11.93
CA ASP A 149 -21.11 23.93 11.60
C ASP A 149 -21.97 23.72 12.87
N ASN A 150 -21.43 23.15 13.95
CA ASN A 150 -22.14 22.91 15.22
C ASN A 150 -21.94 24.01 16.28
N ASP A 151 -21.19 25.08 15.98
CA ASP A 151 -20.82 26.14 16.95
C ASP A 151 -20.16 25.57 18.22
N GLU A 152 -19.52 24.40 18.09
CA GLU A 152 -18.71 23.80 19.14
C GLU A 152 -17.31 24.43 19.05
N GLU A 153 -16.90 25.15 20.09
CA GLU A 153 -15.51 25.59 20.26
C GLU A 153 -14.62 24.35 20.35
N PHE A 154 -13.98 24.03 19.23
CA PHE A 154 -12.77 23.22 19.21
C PHE A 154 -11.64 24.18 18.83
N ASP A 155 -11.15 24.95 19.81
CA ASP A 155 -10.12 25.99 19.66
C ASP A 155 -8.80 25.47 19.05
N ASP A 156 -8.68 24.15 19.00
CA ASP A 156 -7.45 23.43 18.71
C ASP A 156 -7.33 22.98 17.26
N ILE A 157 -8.23 23.35 16.35
CA ILE A 157 -8.13 22.96 14.93
C ILE A 157 -8.40 24.15 14.00
N LYS A 158 -7.41 24.51 13.17
CA LYS A 158 -7.50 25.59 12.19
C LYS A 158 -7.13 25.08 10.81
N VAL A 159 -7.99 25.33 9.84
CA VAL A 159 -7.73 25.11 8.42
C VAL A 159 -7.75 26.44 7.69
N ARG A 160 -6.75 26.68 6.84
CA ARG A 160 -6.72 27.83 5.95
C ARG A 160 -5.97 27.54 4.66
N VAL A 161 -6.31 28.27 3.61
CA VAL A 161 -5.52 28.32 2.38
C VAL A 161 -4.49 29.45 2.51
N GLU A 162 -3.22 29.14 2.29
CA GLU A 162 -2.13 30.11 2.20
C GLU A 162 -1.65 30.21 0.74
N ASN A 163 -1.21 31.40 0.34
CA ASN A 163 -0.60 31.68 -0.97
C ASN A 163 -1.38 31.20 -2.21
N LYS A 164 -2.68 30.92 -2.06
CA LYS A 164 -3.56 30.34 -3.10
C LYS A 164 -3.07 29.01 -3.69
N ASN A 165 -2.14 28.32 -3.02
CA ASN A 165 -1.55 27.08 -3.52
C ASN A 165 -1.17 26.08 -2.41
N SER A 166 -1.35 26.43 -1.14
CA SER A 166 -1.13 25.53 -0.01
C SER A 166 -2.33 25.51 0.93
N ILE A 167 -2.52 24.38 1.59
CA ILE A 167 -3.51 24.18 2.64
C ILE A 167 -2.74 23.99 3.93
N VAL A 168 -3.06 24.78 4.95
CA VAL A 168 -2.51 24.64 6.28
C VAL A 168 -3.56 24.06 7.20
N ALA A 169 -3.23 22.94 7.82
CA ALA A 169 -3.97 22.27 8.86
C ALA A 169 -3.16 22.39 10.14
N GLU A 170 -3.73 22.98 11.19
CA GLU A 170 -2.99 23.33 12.40
C GLU A 170 -3.80 22.95 13.62
N SER A 171 -3.13 22.33 14.60
CA SER A 171 -3.64 22.09 15.93
C SER A 171 -2.76 22.71 17.03
N GLU A 172 -3.14 22.55 18.30
CA GLU A 172 -2.26 22.93 19.42
C GLU A 172 -0.92 22.19 19.38
N GLU A 173 -0.94 20.91 18.98
CA GLU A 173 0.23 20.03 18.99
C GLU A 173 1.02 20.04 17.67
N SER A 174 0.44 20.52 16.57
CA SER A 174 1.09 20.38 15.26
C SER A 174 0.67 21.44 14.25
N LYS A 175 1.51 21.66 13.24
CA LYS A 175 1.16 22.42 12.05
C LYS A 175 1.61 21.63 10.83
N THR A 176 0.68 21.36 9.92
CA THR A 176 0.94 20.67 8.66
C THR A 176 0.58 21.55 7.48
N VAL A 177 1.51 21.71 6.56
CA VAL A 177 1.35 22.46 5.31
C VAL A 177 1.38 21.49 4.14
N TYR A 178 0.26 21.36 3.44
CA TYR A 178 0.13 20.61 2.19
C TYR A 178 0.30 21.57 1.01
N LYS A 179 1.24 21.29 0.12
CA LYS A 179 1.61 22.17 -1.00
C LYS A 179 2.15 21.38 -2.19
N ASP A 180 2.50 22.10 -3.26
CA ASP A 180 3.13 21.53 -4.46
C ASP A 180 2.32 20.40 -5.11
N PHE A 181 0.98 20.47 -4.96
CA PHE A 181 0.03 19.54 -5.57
C PHE A 181 0.30 19.37 -7.07
N ASN A 182 0.49 18.12 -7.50
CA ASN A 182 0.84 17.72 -8.88
C ASN A 182 2.16 18.31 -9.41
N LYS A 183 3.01 18.87 -8.54
CA LYS A 183 4.33 19.44 -8.87
C LYS A 183 5.47 18.74 -8.13
N THR A 184 5.16 17.94 -7.12
CA THR A 184 6.14 17.15 -6.37
C THR A 184 6.63 15.96 -7.18
N ASN A 185 7.95 15.75 -7.14
CA ASN A 185 8.60 14.53 -7.60
C ASN A 185 9.14 13.76 -6.40
N LEU A 186 9.36 12.46 -6.57
CA LEU A 186 10.06 11.66 -5.58
C LEU A 186 11.50 12.19 -5.41
N VAL A 187 11.82 12.64 -4.20
CA VAL A 187 13.17 13.11 -3.86
C VAL A 187 14.03 11.91 -3.48
N VAL A 188 15.22 11.81 -4.07
CA VAL A 188 16.24 10.83 -3.69
C VAL A 188 17.34 11.57 -2.93
N PRO A 189 17.46 11.37 -1.61
CA PRO A 189 18.52 11.98 -0.82
C PRO A 189 19.91 11.47 -1.22
N GLU A 190 20.95 12.27 -0.99
CA GLU A 190 22.35 11.95 -1.30
C GLU A 190 22.80 10.60 -0.71
N GLU A 191 22.27 10.25 0.45
CA GLU A 191 22.55 8.99 1.15
C GLU A 191 22.10 7.73 0.38
N PHE A 192 21.18 7.91 -0.57
CA PHE A 192 20.62 6.84 -1.41
C PHE A 192 20.79 7.12 -2.90
N LYS A 193 21.67 8.04 -3.31
CA LYS A 193 21.85 8.42 -4.74
C LYS A 193 22.17 7.23 -5.66
N ASP A 194 22.79 6.19 -5.10
CA ASP A 194 23.21 4.98 -5.80
C ASP A 194 22.19 3.83 -5.72
N TYR A 195 20.95 4.09 -5.28
CA TYR A 195 19.94 3.04 -5.05
C TYR A 195 19.73 2.06 -6.20
N LYS A 196 19.95 2.48 -7.46
CA LYS A 196 19.81 1.63 -8.63
C LYS A 196 20.81 0.46 -8.65
N SER A 197 21.95 0.59 -7.97
CA SER A 197 22.97 -0.46 -7.86
C SER A 197 22.74 -1.42 -6.68
N TYR A 198 21.75 -1.16 -5.82
CA TYR A 198 21.50 -2.00 -4.66
C TYR A 198 21.04 -3.38 -5.08
N GLU A 199 21.68 -4.39 -4.49
CA GLU A 199 21.35 -5.79 -4.69
C GLU A 199 19.89 -6.04 -4.28
N SER A 200 19.12 -6.59 -5.23
CA SER A 200 17.73 -6.96 -5.00
C SER A 200 17.64 -8.42 -4.57
N GLN A 201 16.78 -8.69 -3.61
CA GLN A 201 16.39 -10.07 -3.30
C GLN A 201 15.00 -10.38 -3.89
N PRO A 202 14.71 -11.63 -4.26
CA PRO A 202 13.39 -12.01 -4.75
C PRO A 202 12.32 -11.89 -3.64
N VAL A 203 11.08 -11.65 -4.07
CA VAL A 203 9.92 -11.51 -3.17
C VAL A 203 9.42 -12.83 -2.59
N GLY A 204 9.58 -13.95 -3.30
CA GLY A 204 9.14 -15.25 -2.81
C GLY A 204 10.15 -15.88 -1.84
N ILE A 205 9.64 -16.55 -0.80
CA ILE A 205 10.44 -17.35 0.13
C ILE A 205 10.35 -18.80 -0.30
N TYR A 206 11.49 -19.40 -0.61
CA TYR A 206 11.59 -20.78 -1.04
C TYR A 206 12.59 -21.56 -0.18
N GLY A 207 12.24 -22.77 0.20
CA GLY A 207 13.10 -23.72 0.92
C GLY A 207 13.27 -25.03 0.18
N ARG A 208 14.23 -25.87 0.61
CA ARG A 208 14.34 -27.26 0.14
C ARG A 208 13.19 -28.10 0.69
N THR A 209 12.67 -29.01 -0.11
CA THR A 209 11.66 -30.00 0.31
C THR A 209 11.84 -31.31 -0.44
N TYR A 210 11.29 -32.39 0.12
CA TYR A 210 11.34 -33.73 -0.45
C TYR A 210 9.94 -34.34 -0.44
N ILE A 211 9.42 -34.68 -1.62
CA ILE A 211 8.10 -35.31 -1.77
C ILE A 211 8.29 -36.59 -2.56
N ASN A 212 7.88 -37.73 -1.99
CA ASN A 212 7.96 -39.05 -2.64
C ASN A 212 9.35 -39.38 -3.21
N GLY A 213 10.42 -38.98 -2.49
CA GLY A 213 11.81 -39.20 -2.93
C GLY A 213 12.34 -38.21 -3.96
N GLN A 214 11.52 -37.26 -4.43
CA GLN A 214 11.95 -36.18 -5.32
C GLN A 214 12.34 -34.94 -4.51
N GLU A 215 13.56 -34.44 -4.70
CA GLU A 215 13.98 -33.14 -4.19
C GLU A 215 13.34 -32.01 -5.03
N GLY A 216 12.90 -30.97 -4.35
CA GLY A 216 12.41 -29.76 -4.98
C GLY A 216 12.46 -28.54 -4.07
N ARG A 217 11.62 -27.57 -4.40
CA ARG A 217 11.44 -26.33 -3.65
C ARG A 217 10.04 -26.26 -3.07
N GLU A 218 9.95 -25.69 -1.88
CA GLU A 218 8.69 -25.33 -1.25
C GLU A 218 8.57 -23.81 -1.18
N PHE A 219 7.50 -23.26 -1.72
CA PHE A 219 7.11 -21.88 -1.47
C PHE A 219 6.52 -21.77 -0.06
N SER A 220 7.05 -20.89 0.78
CA SER A 220 6.60 -20.74 2.18
C SER A 220 6.06 -19.36 2.53
N GLY A 221 6.11 -18.41 1.59
CA GLY A 221 5.57 -17.07 1.78
C GLY A 221 6.27 -16.01 0.96
N ARG A 222 6.08 -14.76 1.37
CA ARG A 222 6.59 -13.57 0.68
C ARG A 222 7.39 -12.72 1.65
N LYS A 223 8.39 -12.01 1.14
CA LYS A 223 9.18 -11.02 1.88
C LYS A 223 8.61 -9.60 1.70
N GLY A 224 9.03 -8.71 2.59
CA GLY A 224 8.84 -7.26 2.43
C GLY A 224 7.50 -6.69 2.89
N GLY A 225 6.58 -7.53 3.37
CA GLY A 225 5.30 -7.07 3.93
C GLY A 225 4.36 -6.39 2.91
N MET A 226 4.66 -6.51 1.62
CA MET A 226 3.87 -5.91 0.54
C MET A 226 2.61 -6.72 0.24
N GLU A 227 1.52 -6.04 -0.12
CA GLU A 227 0.39 -6.66 -0.79
C GLU A 227 0.56 -6.70 -2.30
N PHE A 228 0.08 -7.77 -2.90
CA PHE A 228 0.09 -7.99 -4.32
C PHE A 228 -1.33 -7.93 -4.88
N LYS A 229 -1.50 -7.28 -6.01
CA LYS A 229 -2.68 -7.49 -6.84
C LYS A 229 -2.65 -8.90 -7.43
N GLU A 230 -1.48 -9.31 -7.91
CA GLU A 230 -1.26 -10.63 -8.48
C GLU A 230 0.11 -11.15 -8.11
N PHE A 231 0.14 -12.37 -7.56
CA PHE A 231 1.37 -13.06 -7.22
C PHE A 231 1.41 -14.45 -7.85
N THR A 232 2.47 -14.74 -8.58
CA THR A 232 2.76 -16.01 -9.23
C THR A 232 3.89 -16.71 -8.49
N ILE A 233 3.60 -17.89 -7.95
CA ILE A 233 4.62 -18.78 -7.41
C ILE A 233 5.49 -19.24 -8.58
N ALA A 234 6.81 -19.14 -8.43
CA ALA A 234 7.75 -19.58 -9.46
C ALA A 234 7.60 -21.09 -9.70
N SER A 235 7.71 -21.55 -10.94
CA SER A 235 7.68 -22.99 -11.26
C SER A 235 9.00 -23.69 -10.92
N LYS A 236 10.09 -22.92 -10.85
CA LYS A 236 11.43 -23.36 -10.45
C LYS A 236 12.10 -22.26 -9.65
N TYR A 237 13.06 -22.63 -8.81
CA TYR A 237 13.79 -21.66 -8.01
C TYR A 237 15.21 -22.12 -7.66
N THR A 238 16.15 -21.18 -7.76
CA THR A 238 17.58 -21.42 -7.55
C THR A 238 18.02 -21.02 -6.14
N ILE A 239 18.66 -21.95 -5.44
CA ILE A 239 19.31 -21.72 -4.13
C ILE A 239 20.71 -22.32 -4.24
N ASP A 240 21.74 -21.56 -3.86
CA ASP A 240 23.16 -21.98 -3.91
C ASP A 240 23.60 -22.53 -5.28
N GLY A 241 23.15 -21.90 -6.37
CA GLY A 241 23.47 -22.31 -7.75
C GLY A 241 22.70 -23.53 -8.27
N VAL A 242 21.82 -24.14 -7.47
CA VAL A 242 21.02 -25.30 -7.86
C VAL A 242 19.57 -24.89 -8.13
N GLU A 243 19.15 -24.93 -9.39
CA GLU A 243 17.75 -24.75 -9.80
C GLU A 243 16.97 -26.04 -9.60
N LEU A 244 15.85 -25.98 -8.87
CA LEU A 244 14.94 -27.11 -8.68
C LEU A 244 13.49 -26.68 -8.89
N PRO A 245 12.59 -27.59 -9.30
CA PRO A 245 11.17 -27.29 -9.44
C PRO A 245 10.54 -26.96 -8.10
N VAL A 246 9.58 -26.02 -8.10
CA VAL A 246 8.72 -25.77 -6.94
C VAL A 246 7.60 -26.78 -6.96
N ILE A 247 7.67 -27.73 -6.02
CA ILE A 247 6.80 -28.90 -5.94
C ILE A 247 5.82 -28.85 -4.76
N SER A 248 6.05 -27.93 -3.83
CA SER A 248 5.21 -27.69 -2.65
C SER A 248 4.91 -26.21 -2.49
N ALA A 249 3.73 -25.88 -1.97
CA ALA A 249 3.37 -24.52 -1.61
C ALA A 249 2.59 -24.47 -0.28
N ASN A 250 3.08 -23.66 0.65
CA ASN A 250 2.40 -23.30 1.89
C ASN A 250 1.83 -21.90 1.72
N ILE A 251 0.52 -21.83 1.50
CA ILE A 251 -0.19 -20.59 1.29
C ILE A 251 -0.61 -20.05 2.65
N THR A 252 0.06 -18.99 3.09
CA THR A 252 -0.27 -18.24 4.32
C THR A 252 -0.89 -16.88 3.99
N ASN A 253 -1.71 -16.36 4.93
CA ASN A 253 -2.39 -15.04 5.02
C ASN A 253 -2.37 -14.06 3.80
N ASN A 254 -3.52 -13.43 3.52
CA ASN A 254 -3.94 -12.82 2.23
C ASN A 254 -3.24 -11.54 1.76
N TYR A 255 -1.93 -11.54 1.59
CA TYR A 255 -1.25 -10.40 0.96
C TYR A 255 -1.22 -10.48 -0.57
N ALA A 256 -2.14 -11.22 -1.20
CA ALA A 256 -2.32 -11.25 -2.64
C ALA A 256 -3.81 -11.35 -2.97
N GLN A 257 -4.32 -10.50 -3.85
CA GLN A 257 -5.71 -10.61 -4.33
C GLN A 257 -5.86 -11.80 -5.28
N ILE A 258 -4.85 -12.06 -6.11
CA ILE A 258 -4.77 -13.24 -6.99
C ILE A 258 -3.48 -14.00 -6.70
N MET A 259 -3.58 -15.31 -6.54
CA MET A 259 -2.44 -16.21 -6.41
C MET A 259 -2.42 -17.24 -7.53
N ASN A 260 -1.42 -17.16 -8.41
CA ASN A 260 -1.17 -18.12 -9.47
C ASN A 260 -0.25 -19.24 -8.98
N ILE A 261 -0.72 -20.47 -9.10
CA ILE A 261 -0.06 -21.70 -8.67
C ILE A 261 0.39 -22.45 -9.95
N PRO A 262 1.70 -22.68 -10.15
CA PRO A 262 2.20 -23.36 -11.34
C PRO A 262 1.89 -24.86 -11.29
N THR A 263 1.89 -25.50 -12.46
CA THR A 263 1.60 -26.94 -12.60
C THR A 263 2.65 -27.84 -11.94
N SER A 264 3.85 -27.32 -11.66
CA SER A 264 4.90 -28.03 -10.94
C SER A 264 4.54 -28.34 -9.49
N VAL A 265 3.61 -27.60 -8.88
CA VAL A 265 3.17 -27.82 -7.50
C VAL A 265 2.27 -29.06 -7.45
N VAL A 266 2.73 -30.06 -6.70
CA VAL A 266 2.03 -31.34 -6.51
C VAL A 266 1.53 -31.54 -5.08
N LYS A 267 1.95 -30.67 -4.14
CA LYS A 267 1.46 -30.63 -2.76
C LYS A 267 1.18 -29.20 -2.34
N ILE A 268 0.05 -28.96 -1.69
CA ILE A 268 -0.34 -27.63 -1.22
C ILE A 268 -0.93 -27.67 0.19
N SER A 269 -0.61 -26.65 0.98
CA SER A 269 -1.17 -26.41 2.31
C SER A 269 -1.82 -25.04 2.35
N PHE A 270 -3.10 -24.96 2.70
CA PHE A 270 -3.81 -23.69 2.89
C PHE A 270 -3.80 -23.30 4.36
N LEU A 271 -2.72 -22.63 4.78
CA LEU A 271 -2.48 -22.22 6.16
C LEU A 271 -3.21 -20.90 6.46
N ASN A 272 -4.09 -20.92 7.47
CA ASN A 272 -4.91 -19.77 7.91
C ASN A 272 -5.92 -19.25 6.88
N ASN A 273 -6.70 -18.27 7.34
CA ASN A 273 -7.84 -17.68 6.67
C ASN A 273 -7.46 -17.05 5.32
N ALA A 274 -7.54 -17.82 4.23
CA ALA A 274 -7.36 -17.31 2.87
C ALA A 274 -8.57 -16.47 2.38
N TYR A 275 -9.06 -15.54 3.19
CA TYR A 275 -10.24 -14.73 2.88
C TYR A 275 -9.92 -13.71 1.78
N ASN A 276 -10.68 -13.77 0.67
CA ASN A 276 -10.65 -12.83 -0.44
C ASN A 276 -9.46 -12.97 -1.42
N THR A 277 -8.72 -14.09 -1.38
CA THR A 277 -7.74 -14.44 -2.42
C THR A 277 -8.40 -15.28 -3.51
N GLU A 278 -8.27 -14.89 -4.77
CA GLU A 278 -8.57 -15.74 -5.92
C GLU A 278 -7.40 -16.68 -6.18
N PHE A 279 -7.65 -17.99 -6.16
CA PHE A 279 -6.66 -19.00 -6.48
C PHE A 279 -6.78 -19.43 -7.93
N ARG A 280 -5.68 -19.33 -8.68
CA ARG A 280 -5.58 -19.79 -10.06
C ARG A 280 -4.54 -20.89 -10.15
N TYR A 281 -4.95 -22.08 -10.56
CA TYR A 281 -4.02 -23.13 -10.94
C TYR A 281 -3.76 -23.04 -12.44
N MET A 282 -2.49 -23.01 -12.84
CA MET A 282 -2.10 -22.82 -14.24
C MET A 282 -2.28 -24.08 -15.10
N GLY A 283 -2.78 -25.17 -14.52
CA GLY A 283 -3.12 -26.41 -15.22
C GLY A 283 -4.62 -26.65 -15.31
N THR A 284 -4.96 -27.82 -15.83
CA THR A 284 -6.33 -28.34 -15.96
C THR A 284 -6.86 -28.90 -14.65
N LYS A 285 -8.18 -29.11 -14.58
CA LYS A 285 -8.86 -29.82 -13.49
C LYS A 285 -8.32 -31.24 -13.26
N ALA A 286 -7.97 -31.93 -14.36
CA ALA A 286 -7.42 -33.28 -14.29
C ALA A 286 -6.00 -33.30 -13.70
N GLU A 287 -5.21 -32.25 -13.91
CA GLU A 287 -3.91 -32.07 -13.28
C GLU A 287 -4.06 -31.68 -11.81
N TRP A 288 -4.98 -30.75 -11.50
CA TRP A 288 -5.30 -30.38 -10.10
C TRP A 288 -5.75 -31.57 -9.26
N ALA A 289 -6.54 -32.50 -9.83
CA ALA A 289 -6.99 -33.69 -9.12
C ALA A 289 -5.85 -34.60 -8.61
N LYS A 290 -4.62 -34.41 -9.11
CA LYS A 290 -3.41 -35.12 -8.65
C LYS A 290 -2.66 -34.38 -7.54
N VAL A 291 -3.02 -33.13 -7.26
CA VAL A 291 -2.39 -32.31 -6.22
C VAL A 291 -2.85 -32.78 -4.85
N SER A 292 -1.88 -33.10 -3.99
CA SER A 292 -2.15 -33.48 -2.59
C SER A 292 -2.40 -32.23 -1.74
N ILE A 293 -3.60 -32.12 -1.16
CA ILE A 293 -3.93 -31.05 -0.21
C ILE A 293 -3.57 -31.54 1.20
N ALA A 294 -2.45 -31.04 1.73
CA ALA A 294 -1.92 -31.44 3.04
C ALA A 294 -2.69 -30.78 4.19
N GLU A 295 -2.96 -29.50 4.07
CA GLU A 295 -3.80 -28.75 5.01
C GLU A 295 -4.95 -28.07 4.26
N LYS A 296 -6.18 -28.35 4.71
CA LYS A 296 -7.40 -27.79 4.12
C LYS A 296 -7.65 -26.36 4.61
N PRO A 297 -8.24 -25.50 3.77
CA PRO A 297 -8.60 -24.15 4.17
C PRO A 297 -9.72 -24.17 5.24
N LYS A 298 -9.82 -23.11 6.04
CA LYS A 298 -10.88 -22.96 7.07
C LYS A 298 -12.28 -22.71 6.48
N LYS A 299 -12.36 -22.29 5.23
CA LYS A 299 -13.60 -22.13 4.45
C LYS A 299 -13.39 -22.77 3.09
N ALA A 300 -14.47 -23.22 2.46
CA ALA A 300 -14.38 -23.70 1.09
C ALA A 300 -13.84 -22.58 0.19
N ILE A 301 -12.93 -22.93 -0.72
CA ILE A 301 -12.35 -22.01 -1.69
C ILE A 301 -12.56 -22.56 -3.09
N VAL A 302 -12.62 -21.67 -4.07
CA VAL A 302 -12.65 -22.03 -5.48
C VAL A 302 -11.27 -21.83 -6.07
N VAL A 303 -10.77 -22.87 -6.75
CA VAL A 303 -9.54 -22.84 -7.53
C VAL A 303 -9.91 -22.83 -9.00
N LYS A 304 -9.53 -21.76 -9.71
CA LYS A 304 -9.73 -21.61 -11.15
C LYS A 304 -8.60 -22.32 -11.90
N CYS A 305 -8.94 -23.35 -12.65
CA CYS A 305 -8.07 -24.07 -13.57
C CYS A 305 -8.28 -23.52 -15.00
N THR A 306 -7.44 -23.95 -15.94
CA THR A 306 -7.53 -23.49 -17.35
C THR A 306 -8.80 -23.97 -18.08
N ASP A 307 -9.41 -25.06 -17.62
CA ASP A 307 -10.59 -25.72 -18.22
C ASP A 307 -11.82 -25.76 -17.26
N GLY A 308 -11.82 -24.92 -16.22
CA GLY A 308 -12.96 -24.72 -15.33
C GLY A 308 -12.56 -24.52 -13.87
N GLU A 309 -13.51 -24.68 -12.96
CA GLU A 309 -13.30 -24.41 -11.54
C GLU A 309 -13.42 -25.70 -10.71
N ILE A 310 -12.66 -25.77 -9.60
CA ILE A 310 -12.75 -26.83 -8.59
C ILE A 310 -12.96 -26.19 -7.22
N THR A 311 -13.84 -26.80 -6.43
CA THR A 311 -14.00 -26.41 -5.02
C THR A 311 -13.09 -27.27 -4.14
N VAL A 312 -12.28 -26.62 -3.33
CA VAL A 312 -11.54 -27.26 -2.24
C VAL A 312 -12.36 -27.07 -0.97
N GLU A 313 -12.83 -28.19 -0.43
CA GLU A 313 -13.65 -28.20 0.79
C GLU A 313 -12.86 -27.74 2.01
N LYS A 314 -13.59 -27.13 2.95
CA LYS A 314 -13.01 -26.72 4.23
C LYS A 314 -12.48 -27.90 5.05
N SER A 315 -11.60 -27.62 6.01
CA SER A 315 -11.30 -28.56 7.09
C SER A 315 -12.58 -28.92 7.85
N ALA A 316 -12.69 -30.16 8.34
CA ALA A 316 -13.74 -30.50 9.30
C ALA A 316 -13.55 -29.61 10.54
N ASP A 317 -14.64 -29.02 11.03
CA ASP A 317 -14.60 -28.07 12.15
C ASP A 317 -13.97 -28.77 13.38
N ASN A 318 -12.89 -28.20 13.91
CA ASN A 318 -12.42 -28.44 15.27
C ASN A 318 -12.82 -27.24 16.13
#